data_AF-A0A959ADN9-F1
#
_entry.id   AF-A0A959ADN9-F1
#
_cell.length_a   1.000
_cell.length_b   1.000
_cell.length_c   1.000
_cell.angle_alpha   90.00
_cell.angle_beta   90.00
_cell.angle_gamma   90.00
#
_symmetry.space_group_name_H-M   'P 1'
#
loop_
_entity.id
_entity.type
_entity.pdbx_description
1 polymer ?
#
loop_
_entity_poly.entity_id
_entity_poly.type
_entity_poly.pdbx_seq_one_letter_code
_entity_poly.pdbx_strand_id
1 'polypeptide(L)'
;MNSKEAILQQVARAELREAIDLWLSVLSDRSPIRDDVVGFSARLISLNADSARGLINFNEEMQARNQLMMGMLKTLNTWEPGGDSGPVENAIH
;
A
#
# COMPACT_ATOMS: atom_id res chain seq x y z
N MET A 1 7.96 -16.82 -4.62
CA MET A 1 7.34 -15.76 -3.79
C MET A 1 6.49 -14.91 -4.72
N ASN A 2 5.19 -14.85 -4.50
CA ASN A 2 4.32 -13.99 -5.31
C ASN A 2 4.43 -12.53 -4.83
N SER A 3 4.03 -11.57 -5.66
CA SER A 3 4.20 -10.14 -5.34
C SER A 3 3.49 -9.74 -4.03
N LYS A 4 2.36 -10.37 -3.68
CA LYS A 4 1.64 -10.12 -2.42
C LYS A 4 2.43 -10.54 -1.19
N GLU A 5 3.05 -11.72 -1.22
CA GLU A 5 3.94 -12.18 -0.15
C GLU A 5 5.16 -11.28 0.01
N ALA A 6 5.74 -10.82 -1.11
CA ALA A 6 6.85 -9.90 -1.09
C ALA A 6 6.49 -8.55 -0.44
N ILE A 7 5.33 -7.99 -0.80
CA ILE A 7 4.81 -6.75 -0.19
C ILE A 7 4.52 -6.97 1.30
N LEU A 8 3.88 -8.08 1.67
CA LEU A 8 3.60 -8.43 3.07
C LEU A 8 4.88 -8.46 3.92
N GLN A 9 5.96 -9.04 3.40
CA GLN A 9 7.24 -9.10 4.09
C GLN A 9 7.85 -7.70 4.32
N GLN A 10 7.78 -6.82 3.33
CA GLN A 10 8.27 -5.44 3.48
C GLN A 10 7.45 -4.65 4.50
N VAL A 11 6.12 -4.79 4.49
CA VAL A 11 5.25 -4.18 5.50
C VAL A 11 5.57 -4.70 6.90
N ALA A 12 5.78 -6.02 7.07
CA ALA A 12 6.13 -6.63 8.35
C ALA A 12 7.50 -6.17 8.91
N ARG A 13 8.41 -5.72 8.03
CA ARG A 13 9.70 -5.12 8.40
C ARG A 13 9.63 -3.61 8.64
N ALA A 14 8.44 -3.02 8.54
CA ALA A 14 8.23 -1.57 8.55
C ALA A 14 8.97 -0.82 7.41
N GLU A 15 9.32 -1.53 6.33
CA GLU A 15 9.87 -0.99 5.07
C GLU A 15 8.72 -0.48 4.20
N LEU A 16 7.98 0.51 4.71
CA LEU A 16 6.73 0.97 4.11
C LEU A 16 6.94 1.58 2.72
N ARG A 17 8.08 2.23 2.48
CA ARG A 17 8.39 2.84 1.19
C ARG A 17 8.62 1.76 0.13
N GLU A 18 9.44 0.77 0.46
CA GLU A 18 9.79 -0.37 -0.38
C GLU A 18 8.56 -1.21 -0.67
N ALA A 19 7.70 -1.41 0.32
CA ALA A 19 6.41 -2.08 0.14
C ALA A 19 5.51 -1.34 -0.87
N ILE A 20 5.38 -0.02 -0.75
CA ILE A 20 4.57 0.81 -1.66
C ILE A 20 5.15 0.81 -3.08
N ASP A 21 6.46 1.01 -3.23
CA ASP A 21 7.13 1.06 -4.53
C ASP A 21 7.00 -0.30 -5.25
N LEU A 22 7.21 -1.41 -4.52
CA LEU A 22 6.99 -2.75 -5.05
C LEU A 22 5.53 -2.96 -5.46
N TRP A 23 4.58 -2.53 -4.63
CA TRP A 23 3.16 -2.69 -4.93
C TRP A 23 2.75 -1.92 -6.19
N LEU A 24 3.16 -0.65 -6.32
CA LEU A 24 2.89 0.14 -7.52
C LEU A 24 3.53 -0.45 -8.78
N SER A 25 4.68 -1.12 -8.67
CA SER A 25 5.36 -1.75 -9.81
C SER A 25 4.62 -2.97 -10.37
N VAL A 26 3.78 -3.62 -9.56
CA VAL A 26 3.04 -4.84 -9.94
C VAL A 26 1.55 -4.59 -10.18
N LEU A 27 1.04 -3.42 -9.80
CA LEU A 27 -0.35 -3.02 -10.08
C LEU A 27 -0.48 -2.51 -11.51
N SER A 28 -1.52 -2.98 -12.21
CA SER A 28 -1.95 -2.36 -13.44
C SER A 28 -2.48 -0.95 -13.17
N ASP A 29 -2.47 -0.09 -14.19
CA ASP A 29 -3.02 1.26 -14.10
C ASP A 29 -4.54 1.26 -13.82
N ARG A 30 -5.23 0.16 -14.11
CA ARG A 30 -6.68 0.00 -13.90
C ARG A 30 -7.02 -0.70 -12.59
N SER A 31 -6.03 -1.05 -11.78
CA SER A 31 -6.28 -1.79 -10.55
C SER A 31 -7.14 -0.95 -9.59
N PRO A 32 -8.24 -1.49 -9.05
CA PRO A 32 -9.18 -0.72 -8.21
C PRO A 32 -8.54 -0.22 -6.90
N ILE A 33 -7.41 -0.81 -6.49
CA ILE A 33 -6.68 -0.41 -5.29
C ILE A 33 -5.51 0.54 -5.56
N ARG A 34 -5.24 0.90 -6.83
CA ARG A 34 -4.08 1.74 -7.19
C ARG A 34 -4.14 3.09 -6.48
N ASP A 35 -5.31 3.71 -6.44
CA ASP A 35 -5.52 5.01 -5.78
C ASP A 35 -5.24 4.93 -4.27
N ASP A 36 -5.61 3.82 -3.62
CA ASP A 36 -5.29 3.60 -2.21
C ASP A 36 -3.76 3.53 -1.99
N VAL A 37 -3.04 2.80 -2.85
CA VAL A 37 -1.58 2.66 -2.75
C VAL A 37 -0.86 3.98 -3.04
N VAL A 38 -1.32 4.75 -4.02
CA VAL A 38 -0.84 6.12 -4.26
C VAL A 38 -1.12 7.01 -3.04
N GLY A 39 -2.30 6.88 -2.44
CA GLY A 39 -2.67 7.57 -1.20
C GLY A 39 -1.73 7.24 -0.03
N PHE A 40 -1.32 5.97 0.11
CA PHE A 40 -0.32 5.58 1.11
C PHE A 40 1.03 6.23 0.86
N SER A 41 1.46 6.30 -0.41
CA SER A 41 2.71 6.98 -0.80
C SER A 41 2.69 8.46 -0.40
N ALA A 42 1.60 9.16 -0.74
CA ALA A 42 1.43 10.57 -0.39
C ALA A 42 1.45 10.81 1.13
N ARG A 43 0.76 9.95 1.90
CA ARG A 43 0.75 10.02 3.37
C ARG A 43 2.15 9.79 3.96
N LEU A 44 2.90 8.82 3.44
CA LEU A 44 4.28 8.55 3.89
C LEU A 44 5.21 9.73 3.60
N ILE A 45 5.08 10.35 2.42
CA ILE A 45 5.84 11.55 2.06
C ILE A 45 5.51 12.72 3.00
N SER A 46 4.21 12.98 3.25
CA SER A 46 3.79 14.02 4.19
C SER A 46 4.34 13.77 5.58
N LEU A 47 4.24 12.53 6.08
CA LEU A 47 4.72 12.16 7.40
C LEU A 47 6.23 12.39 7.56
N ASN A 48 7.02 11.97 6.56
CA ASN A 48 8.45 12.21 6.55
C ASN A 48 8.79 13.71 6.49
N ALA A 49 8.02 14.51 5.75
CA ALA A 49 8.20 15.95 5.68
C ALA A 49 7.87 16.63 7.02
N ASP A 50 6.81 16.21 7.70
CA ASP A 50 6.40 16.76 8.99
C ASP A 50 7.42 16.41 10.09
N SER A 51 7.92 15.17 10.10
CA SER A 51 9.01 14.73 10.99
C SER A 51 10.29 15.52 10.75
N ALA A 52 10.72 15.66 9.48
CA ALA A 52 11.92 16.42 9.12
C ALA A 52 11.81 17.92 9.48
N ARG A 53 10.60 18.47 9.53
CA ARG A 53 10.33 19.87 9.94
C ARG A 53 10.13 20.01 11.46
N GLY A 54 10.13 18.91 12.21
CA GLY A 54 9.86 18.92 13.66
C GLY A 54 8.43 19.31 14.01
N LEU A 55 7.48 19.15 13.09
CA LEU A 55 6.06 19.46 13.32
C LEU A 55 5.35 18.37 14.14
N ILE A 56 5.94 17.18 14.17
CA ILE A 56 5.50 16.04 14.98
C ILE A 56 6.68 15.47 15.76
N ASN A 57 6.39 14.90 16.92
CA ASN A 57 7.38 14.20 17.73
C ASN A 57 7.49 12.71 17.34
N PHE A 58 8.49 12.02 17.90
CA PHE A 58 8.73 10.60 17.62
C PHE A 58 7.51 9.70 17.92
N ASN A 59 6.77 9.95 19.01
CA ASN A 59 5.60 9.14 19.35
C ASN A 59 4.46 9.35 18.34
N GLU A 60 4.24 10.59 17.91
CA GLU A 60 3.26 10.92 16.87
C GLU A 60 3.66 10.29 15.52
N GLU A 61 4.94 10.35 15.16
CA GLU A 61 5.44 9.70 13.94
C GLU A 61 5.20 8.19 13.98
N MET A 62 5.57 7.53 15.08
CA MET A 62 5.40 6.08 15.23
C MET A 62 3.92 5.68 15.19
N GLN A 63 3.03 6.47 15.81
CA GLN A 63 1.59 6.24 15.73
C GLN A 63 1.07 6.38 14.30
N ALA A 64 1.47 7.42 13.57
CA ALA A 64 1.08 7.64 12.18
C ALA A 64 1.62 6.52 11.26
N ARG A 65 2.88 6.10 11.43
CA ARG A 65 3.47 4.96 10.71
C ARG A 65 2.71 3.67 10.97
N ASN A 66 2.31 3.40 12.22
CA ASN A 66 1.52 2.23 12.57
C ASN A 66 0.13 2.26 11.93
N GLN A 67 -0.54 3.42 11.91
CA GLN A 67 -1.82 3.58 11.23
C GLN A 67 -1.69 3.35 9.72
N LEU A 68 -0.63 3.87 9.11
CA LEU A 68 -0.34 3.66 7.69
C LEU A 68 -0.11 2.17 7.39
N MET A 69 0.72 1.50 8.19
CA MET A 69 0.98 0.06 8.10
C MET A 69 -0.32 -0.76 8.18
N MET A 70 -1.19 -0.46 9.14
CA MET A 70 -2.48 -1.14 9.28
C MET A 70 -3.41 -0.91 8.07
N GLY A 71 -3.42 0.31 7.53
CA GLY A 71 -4.14 0.62 6.29
C GLY A 71 -3.63 -0.20 5.11
N MET A 72 -2.31 -0.26 4.95
CA MET A 72 -1.67 -1.06 3.90
C MET A 72 -2.01 -2.55 4.04
N LEU A 73 -1.90 -3.12 5.24
CA LEU A 73 -2.26 -4.53 5.49
C LEU A 73 -3.73 -4.80 5.16
N LYS A 74 -4.63 -3.90 5.52
CA LYS A 74 -6.07 -4.03 5.21
C LYS A 74 -6.31 -4.06 3.70
N THR A 75 -5.77 -3.09 2.96
CA THR A 75 -5.92 -3.04 1.49
C THR A 75 -5.23 -4.23 0.81
N LEU A 76 -4.10 -4.69 1.35
CA LEU A 76 -3.36 -5.81 0.79
C LEU A 76 -4.13 -7.12 0.96
N ASN A 77 -4.83 -7.29 2.08
CA ASN A 77 -5.68 -8.44 2.32
C ASN A 77 -6.86 -8.52 1.33
N THR A 78 -7.40 -7.38 0.90
CA THR A 78 -8.49 -7.33 -0.10
C THR A 78 -8.02 -7.47 -1.55
N TRP A 79 -6.71 -7.36 -1.80
CA TRP A 79 -6.16 -7.46 -3.14
C TRP A 79 -5.90 -8.90 -3.56
N GLU A 80 -6.42 -9.30 -4.72
CA GLU A 80 -6.13 -10.57 -5.36
C GLU A 80 -5.16 -10.37 -6.54
N PRO A 81 -3.91 -10.86 -6.46
CA PRO A 81 -2.96 -10.77 -7.56
C PRO A 81 -3.46 -11.54 -8.79
N GLY A 82 -3.57 -10.88 -9.94
CA GLY A 82 -4.13 -11.48 -11.16
C GLY A 82 -5.66 -11.40 -11.27
N GLY A 83 -6.34 -10.79 -10.28
CA GLY A 83 -7.78 -10.54 -10.26
C GLY A 83 -8.25 -9.36 -11.13
N ASP A 84 -7.38 -8.75 -11.95
CA ASP A 84 -7.79 -7.83 -13.04
C ASP A 84 -8.53 -8.57 -14.17
N SER A 85 -8.91 -9.82 -13.94
CA SER A 85 -10.00 -10.46 -14.68
C SER A 85 -11.28 -9.75 -14.24
N GLY A 86 -11.76 -8.81 -15.06
CA GLY A 86 -13.15 -8.35 -14.98
C GLY A 86 -14.12 -9.54 -14.90
N PRO A 87 -15.40 -9.31 -14.56
CA PRO A 87 -16.39 -10.39 -14.54
C PRO A 87 -16.23 -11.20 -15.82
N VAL A 88 -15.83 -12.47 -15.66
CA VAL A 88 -15.74 -13.43 -16.77
C VAL A 88 -17.03 -13.26 -17.55
N GLU A 89 -16.92 -13.00 -18.85
CA GLU A 89 -18.04 -12.93 -19.78
C GLU A 89 -18.94 -14.15 -19.54
N ASN A 90 -19.99 -13.96 -18.75
CA ASN A 90 -20.98 -14.97 -18.45
C ASN A 90 -22.36 -14.33 -18.68
N ALA A 91 -22.49 -13.73 -19.86
CA ALA A 91 -23.74 -13.23 -20.40
C ALA A 91 -23.59 -13.10 -21.93
N ILE A 92 -23.57 -14.22 -22.65
CA ILE A 92 -24.24 -14.45 -23.94
C ILE A 92 -24.15 -15.96 -24.20
N HIS A 93 -25.25 -16.66 -23.89
CA HIS A 93 -25.68 -17.89 -24.54
C HIS A 93 -27.21 -17.88 -24.56
#